data_AF-A0A8T2P2Y3-F1
#
_entry.id   AF-A0A8T2P2Y3-F1
#
_cell.length_a   1.000
_cell.length_b   1.000
_cell.length_c   1.000
_cell.angle_alpha   90.00
_cell.angle_beta   90.00
_cell.angle_gamma   90.00
#
_symmetry.space_group_name_H-M   'P 1'
#
loop_
_entity.id
_entity.type
_entity.pdbx_description
1 polymer ?
#
loop_
_entity_poly.entity_id
_entity_poly.type
_entity_poly.pdbx_seq_one_letter_code
_entity_poly.pdbx_strand_id
1 'polypeptide(L)'
;MAETFYLSNIVPQNYENNAGFWNRLEMYCRDLTKRFEDVWIITGPLVLPEVGADGKKTVSYKVIGKDDVAVPTHLFKLILAQRKGSPSETLAVGAFVVPNRPIGFDHPLTEFQVSLVELERMSGLTFFPKVDRTRVPLQNLCNLDSCKLLSSKEFNLYIATRKVGSAPNPHKLDKAMSELKEAGIAPDSYLLNLYAKKKKEFESREVKDNSRGN
;
A
#
# COMPACT_ATOMS: atom_id res chain seq x y z
N MET A 1 -14.15 -9.20 -1.78
CA MET A 1 -13.80 -7.78 -1.54
C MET A 1 -14.61 -7.20 -0.39
N ALA A 2 -15.94 -7.38 -0.31
CA ALA A 2 -16.77 -6.77 0.74
C ALA A 2 -16.29 -7.07 2.19
N GLU A 3 -15.83 -8.29 2.47
CA GLU A 3 -15.36 -8.69 3.80
C GLU A 3 -14.18 -7.86 4.33
N THR A 4 -13.35 -7.28 3.44
CA THR A 4 -12.23 -6.43 3.87
C THR A 4 -12.69 -5.09 4.46
N PHE A 5 -13.98 -4.75 4.32
CA PHE A 5 -14.59 -3.53 4.87
C PHE A 5 -15.23 -3.75 6.25
N TYR A 6 -15.21 -4.97 6.79
CA TYR A 6 -15.58 -5.17 8.19
C TYR A 6 -14.56 -4.49 9.10
N LEU A 7 -15.05 -3.84 10.17
CA LEU A 7 -14.22 -3.08 11.11
C LEU A 7 -13.21 -3.96 11.87
N SER A 8 -13.41 -5.29 11.88
CA SER A 8 -12.41 -6.25 12.35
C SER A 8 -11.09 -6.23 11.54
N ASN A 9 -11.11 -5.64 10.34
CA ASN A 9 -9.95 -5.48 9.46
C ASN A 9 -9.50 -4.02 9.32
N ILE A 10 -10.02 -3.09 10.14
CA ILE A 10 -9.75 -1.65 10.02
C ILE A 10 -9.07 -1.12 11.27
N VAL A 11 -8.11 -0.21 11.08
CA VAL A 11 -7.48 0.57 12.15
C VAL A 11 -7.61 2.07 11.85
N PRO A 12 -7.65 2.95 12.87
CA PRO A 12 -7.56 4.39 12.65
C PRO A 12 -6.20 4.75 12.04
N GLN A 13 -6.19 5.09 10.75
CA GLN A 13 -4.97 5.39 10.00
C GLN A 13 -4.94 6.85 9.57
N ASN A 14 -3.76 7.46 9.63
CA ASN A 14 -3.53 8.78 9.06
C ASN A 14 -3.87 8.77 7.56
N TYR A 15 -4.65 9.76 7.11
CA TYR A 15 -5.18 9.78 5.75
C TYR A 15 -4.09 9.80 4.67
N GLU A 16 -3.06 10.64 4.86
CA GLU A 16 -1.95 10.75 3.91
C GLU A 16 -1.07 9.49 3.91
N ASN A 17 -0.88 8.87 5.07
CA ASN A 17 -0.21 7.58 5.16
C ASN A 17 -0.96 6.50 4.37
N ASN A 18 -2.27 6.37 4.61
CA ASN A 18 -3.15 5.41 3.95
C ASN A 18 -3.15 5.60 2.44
N ALA A 19 -3.45 6.83 1.98
CA ALA A 19 -3.55 7.14 0.56
C ALA A 19 -2.18 7.18 -0.15
N GLY A 20 -1.09 7.40 0.58
CA GLY A 20 0.27 7.59 0.07
C GLY A 20 1.19 6.39 0.30
N PHE A 21 2.08 6.49 1.30
CA PHE A 21 3.15 5.52 1.54
C PHE A 21 2.63 4.09 1.74
N TRP A 22 1.56 3.92 2.52
CA TRP A 22 1.00 2.62 2.81
C TRP A 22 0.41 1.96 1.56
N ASN A 23 -0.36 2.71 0.77
CA ASN A 23 -0.86 2.25 -0.53
C ASN A 23 0.29 1.90 -1.50
N ARG A 24 1.38 2.68 -1.54
CA ARG A 24 2.58 2.33 -2.34
C ARG A 24 3.18 0.99 -1.91
N LEU A 25 3.24 0.71 -0.60
CA LEU A 25 3.69 -0.58 -0.09
C LEU A 25 2.72 -1.72 -0.44
N GLU A 26 1.41 -1.49 -0.39
CA GLU A 26 0.42 -2.47 -0.86
C GLU A 26 0.50 -2.72 -2.37
N MET A 27 0.81 -1.69 -3.17
CA MET A 27 1.09 -1.82 -4.60
C MET A 27 2.33 -2.67 -4.85
N TYR A 28 3.40 -2.44 -4.09
CA TYR A 28 4.61 -3.27 -4.13
C TYR A 28 4.29 -4.73 -3.83
N CYS A 29 3.49 -5.00 -2.80
CA CYS A 29 3.05 -6.36 -2.45
C CYS A 29 2.30 -7.05 -3.60
N ARG A 30 1.42 -6.31 -4.31
CA ARG A 30 0.75 -6.84 -5.50
C ARG A 30 1.72 -7.11 -6.65
N ASP A 31 2.72 -6.24 -6.81
CA ASP A 31 3.72 -6.36 -7.87
C ASP A 31 4.67 -7.55 -7.68
N LEU A 32 4.92 -7.97 -6.43
CA LEU A 32 5.69 -9.19 -6.12
C LEU A 32 5.14 -10.44 -6.83
N THR A 33 3.83 -10.54 -7.04
CA THR A 33 3.19 -11.69 -7.71
C THR A 33 3.61 -11.89 -9.17
N LYS A 34 4.27 -10.88 -9.78
CA LYS A 34 4.88 -11.02 -11.11
C LYS A 34 6.19 -11.81 -11.10
N ARG A 35 6.84 -11.93 -9.95
CA ARG A 35 8.19 -12.49 -9.77
C ARG A 35 8.22 -13.67 -8.80
N PHE A 36 7.30 -13.69 -7.85
CA PHE A 36 7.10 -14.75 -6.86
C PHE A 36 5.79 -15.46 -7.17
N GLU A 37 5.78 -16.77 -6.96
CA GLU A 37 4.63 -17.62 -7.23
C GLU A 37 3.56 -17.43 -6.16
N ASP A 38 3.99 -17.46 -4.90
CA ASP A 38 3.13 -17.22 -3.74
C ASP A 38 3.69 -16.08 -2.89
N VAL A 39 2.77 -15.26 -2.36
CA VAL A 39 3.07 -14.13 -1.48
C VAL A 39 2.07 -14.11 -0.33
N TRP A 40 2.55 -14.32 0.89
CA TRP A 40 1.78 -14.20 2.12
C TRP A 40 2.11 -12.89 2.82
N ILE A 41 1.08 -12.21 3.32
CA ILE A 41 1.21 -10.91 3.96
C ILE A 41 0.46 -10.94 5.28
N ILE A 42 1.16 -10.55 6.34
CA ILE A 42 0.56 -10.27 7.65
C ILE A 42 0.71 -8.78 7.91
N THR A 43 -0.36 -8.13 8.36
CA THR A 43 -0.39 -6.69 8.61
C THR A 43 -1.08 -6.45 9.94
N GLY A 44 -0.63 -5.46 10.70
CA GLY A 44 -1.30 -5.07 11.93
C GLY A 44 -0.82 -3.76 12.54
N PRO A 45 -1.53 -3.27 13.57
CA PRO A 45 -1.15 -2.09 14.33
C PRO A 45 -0.03 -2.38 15.35
N LEU A 46 0.71 -1.33 15.73
CA LEU A 46 1.65 -1.32 16.86
C LEU A 46 1.50 -0.03 17.68
N VAL A 47 1.66 -0.16 18.99
CA VAL A 47 1.82 0.96 19.95
C VAL A 47 3.21 0.87 20.55
N LEU A 48 4.15 1.65 20.01
CA LEU A 48 5.56 1.59 20.37
C LEU A 48 5.91 2.66 21.41
N PRO A 49 6.89 2.38 22.30
CA PRO A 49 7.31 3.34 23.31
C PRO A 49 8.12 4.48 22.71
N GLU A 50 7.94 5.68 23.26
CA GLU A 50 8.80 6.83 23.03
C GLU A 50 9.69 7.05 24.27
N VAL A 51 10.92 7.53 24.05
CA VAL A 51 11.84 7.88 25.15
C VAL A 51 11.65 9.35 25.48
N GLY A 52 11.16 9.64 26.68
CA GLY A 52 11.01 11.00 27.19
C GLY A 52 12.36 11.67 27.49
N ALA A 53 12.33 12.98 27.71
CA ALA A 53 13.52 13.76 28.07
C ALA A 53 14.18 13.31 29.39
N ASP A 54 13.41 12.65 30.27
CA ASP A 54 13.89 12.05 31.52
C ASP A 54 14.47 10.64 31.34
N GLY A 55 14.57 10.15 30.10
CA GLY A 55 15.07 8.83 29.75
C GLY A 55 14.07 7.69 29.97
N LYS A 56 12.86 7.98 30.48
CA LYS A 56 11.83 6.94 30.66
C LYS A 56 11.17 6.59 29.34
N LYS A 57 10.85 5.31 29.19
CA LYS A 57 10.10 4.79 28.06
C LYS A 57 8.61 4.78 28.40
N THR A 58 7.82 5.46 27.59
CA THR A 58 6.37 5.55 27.78
C THR A 58 5.67 5.14 26.48
N VAL A 59 4.65 4.30 26.59
CA VAL A 59 3.74 4.02 25.48
C VAL A 59 2.54 4.97 25.63
N SER A 60 2.30 5.78 24.61
CA SER A 60 1.17 6.71 24.56
C SER A 60 0.47 6.59 23.20
N TYR A 61 -0.84 6.48 23.20
CA TYR A 61 -1.66 6.43 22.00
C TYR A 61 -3.04 7.03 22.25
N LYS A 62 -3.67 7.55 21.19
CA LYS A 62 -5.04 8.08 21.28
C LYS A 62 -6.04 6.94 21.23
N VAL A 63 -7.19 7.12 21.87
CA VAL A 63 -8.40 6.34 21.64
C VAL A 63 -9.47 7.27 21.05
N ILE A 64 -10.36 6.75 20.20
CA ILE A 64 -11.39 7.54 19.53
C ILE A 64 -12.78 6.89 19.60
N GLY A 65 -13.81 7.73 19.54
CA GLY A 65 -15.21 7.29 19.56
C GLY A 65 -15.70 6.94 20.96
N LYS A 66 -16.90 6.37 21.07
CA LYS A 66 -17.48 5.93 22.34
C LYS A 66 -16.93 4.58 22.81
N ASP A 67 -16.37 3.81 21.89
CA ASP A 67 -15.84 2.47 22.12
C ASP A 67 -14.31 2.47 22.31
N ASP A 68 -13.70 3.66 22.50
CA ASP A 68 -12.28 3.86 22.75
C ASP A 68 -11.34 3.10 21.79
N VAL A 69 -11.64 3.18 20.49
CA VAL A 69 -10.85 2.50 19.45
C VAL A 69 -9.42 3.07 19.44
N ALA A 70 -8.43 2.21 19.68
CA ALA A 70 -7.03 2.61 19.74
C ALA A 70 -6.49 3.07 18.38
N VAL A 71 -5.82 4.22 18.36
CA VAL A 71 -5.10 4.76 17.21
C VAL A 71 -3.65 4.29 17.29
N PRO A 72 -3.18 3.42 16.39
CA PRO A 72 -1.82 2.90 16.46
C PRO A 72 -0.78 3.99 16.19
N THR A 73 0.37 3.86 16.84
CA THR A 73 1.56 4.72 16.56
C THR A 73 2.24 4.31 15.27
N HIS A 74 2.24 3.01 14.96
CA HIS A 74 2.91 2.41 13.81
C HIS A 74 2.03 1.30 13.22
N LEU A 75 2.27 0.97 11.96
CA LEU A 75 1.72 -0.17 11.27
C LEU A 75 2.86 -1.07 10.85
N PHE A 76 2.67 -2.39 10.92
CA PHE A 76 3.65 -3.33 10.39
C PHE A 76 3.10 -4.07 9.17
N LYS A 77 4.02 -4.43 8.28
CA LYS A 77 3.77 -5.39 7.21
C LYS A 77 4.89 -6.42 7.19
N LEU A 78 4.52 -7.68 7.31
CA LEU A 78 5.40 -8.82 7.15
C LEU A 78 5.04 -9.53 5.86
N ILE A 79 6.02 -9.67 4.98
CA ILE A 79 5.89 -10.30 3.67
C ILE A 79 6.74 -11.58 3.68
N LEU A 80 6.12 -12.69 3.29
CA LEU A 80 6.80 -13.94 2.97
C LEU A 80 6.50 -14.27 1.51
N ALA A 81 7.52 -14.53 0.70
CA ALA A 81 7.35 -14.80 -0.72
C ALA A 81 8.16 -16.02 -1.15
N GLN A 82 7.54 -16.87 -1.97
CA GLN A 82 8.16 -18.07 -2.53
C GLN A 82 8.50 -17.85 -4.01
N ARG A 83 9.76 -18.03 -4.37
CA ARG A 83 10.23 -17.76 -5.73
C ARG A 83 9.79 -18.87 -6.69
N LYS A 84 9.27 -18.47 -7.85
CA LYS A 84 8.87 -19.38 -8.92
C LYS A 84 10.05 -20.20 -9.44
N GLY A 85 9.90 -21.52 -9.54
CA GLY A 85 10.91 -22.42 -10.11
C GLY A 85 12.19 -22.60 -9.27
N SER A 86 12.21 -22.08 -8.03
CA SER A 86 13.22 -22.45 -7.04
C SER A 86 13.00 -23.89 -6.58
N PRO A 87 14.04 -24.62 -6.10
CA PRO A 87 13.82 -25.73 -5.18
C PRO A 87 12.81 -25.28 -4.11
N SER A 88 11.91 -26.16 -3.69
CA SER A 88 10.67 -25.87 -2.93
C SER A 88 10.84 -25.16 -1.57
N GLU A 89 12.03 -24.63 -1.28
CA GLU A 89 12.46 -24.19 0.03
C GLU A 89 12.98 -22.74 0.06
N THR A 90 13.25 -22.07 -1.08
CA THR A 90 13.74 -20.68 -0.98
C THR A 90 12.59 -19.71 -0.68
N LEU A 91 12.50 -19.31 0.59
CA LEU A 91 11.57 -18.30 1.06
C LEU A 91 12.29 -16.96 1.28
N ALA A 92 11.68 -15.89 0.77
CA ALA A 92 12.10 -14.52 1.00
C ALA A 92 11.20 -13.90 2.08
N VAL A 93 11.79 -13.19 3.05
CA VAL A 93 11.08 -12.50 4.12
C VAL A 93 11.46 -11.03 4.19
N GLY A 94 10.47 -10.16 4.36
CA GLY A 94 10.66 -8.73 4.63
C GLY A 94 9.68 -8.26 5.69
N ALA A 95 10.18 -7.73 6.80
CA ALA A 95 9.39 -7.12 7.85
C ALA A 95 9.59 -5.60 7.84
N PHE A 96 8.50 -4.84 7.83
CA PHE A 96 8.52 -3.39 7.75
C PHE A 96 7.65 -2.79 8.85
N VAL A 97 8.16 -1.77 9.55
CA VAL A 97 7.43 -1.03 10.59
C VAL A 97 7.42 0.45 10.22
N VAL A 98 6.22 0.95 9.91
CA VAL A 98 6.00 2.27 9.33
C VAL A 98 5.20 3.12 10.32
N PRO A 99 5.61 4.37 10.64
CA PRO A 99 4.86 5.22 11.54
C PRO A 99 3.50 5.62 10.94
N ASN A 100 2.46 5.72 11.77
CA ASN A 100 1.10 6.11 11.37
C ASN A 100 0.99 7.64 11.20
N ARG A 101 1.82 8.20 10.33
CA ARG A 101 1.91 9.63 10.00
C ARG A 101 2.27 9.82 8.51
N PRO A 102 2.17 11.04 7.96
CA PRO A 102 2.58 11.30 6.58
C PRO A 102 4.06 10.95 6.37
N ILE A 103 4.37 10.32 5.24
CA ILE A 103 5.73 9.94 4.82
C ILE A 103 5.89 10.29 3.34
N GLY A 104 6.96 11.03 3.03
CA GLY A 104 7.27 11.51 1.68
C GLY A 104 7.77 10.43 0.72
N PHE A 105 8.14 10.87 -0.49
CA PHE A 105 8.68 10.00 -1.55
C PHE A 105 10.19 9.79 -1.46
N ASP A 106 10.85 10.59 -0.63
CA ASP A 106 12.29 10.60 -0.34
C ASP A 106 12.72 9.47 0.60
N HIS A 107 11.78 8.88 1.35
CA HIS A 107 12.04 7.74 2.22
C HIS A 107 11.91 6.39 1.47
N PRO A 108 13.00 5.61 1.33
CA PRO A 108 12.92 4.28 0.73
C PRO A 108 12.26 3.27 1.69
N LEU A 109 11.69 2.19 1.16
CA LEU A 109 11.05 1.15 2.00
C LEU A 109 12.03 0.50 2.99
N THR A 110 13.29 0.35 2.58
CA THR A 110 14.36 -0.26 3.38
C THR A 110 14.70 0.52 4.64
N GLU A 111 14.39 1.83 4.70
CA GLU A 111 14.52 2.63 5.93
C GLU A 111 13.61 2.11 7.06
N PHE A 112 12.47 1.52 6.69
CA PHE A 112 11.48 0.97 7.62
C PHE A 112 11.63 -0.54 7.82
N GLN A 113 12.66 -1.16 7.24
CA GLN A 113 12.89 -2.59 7.37
C GLN A 113 13.43 -2.92 8.76
N VAL A 114 12.86 -3.94 9.39
CA VAL A 114 13.33 -4.51 10.65
C VAL A 114 13.57 -6.01 10.48
N SER A 115 14.28 -6.63 11.42
CA SER A 115 14.35 -8.09 11.44
C SER A 115 13.01 -8.70 11.85
N LEU A 116 12.76 -9.95 11.43
CA LEU A 116 11.58 -10.69 11.88
C LEU A 116 11.54 -10.82 13.40
N VAL A 117 12.69 -11.06 14.03
CA VAL A 117 12.82 -11.18 15.49
C VAL A 117 12.45 -9.88 16.21
N GLU A 118 12.86 -8.73 15.68
CA GLU A 118 12.45 -7.44 16.25
C GLU A 118 10.96 -7.19 16.11
N LEU A 119 10.36 -7.54 14.96
CA LEU A 119 8.92 -7.42 14.77
C LEU A 119 8.14 -8.33 15.74
N GLU A 120 8.59 -9.57 15.94
CA GLU A 120 8.02 -10.49 16.94
C GLU A 120 8.14 -9.90 18.36
N ARG A 121 9.29 -9.32 18.71
CA ARG A 121 9.49 -8.65 20.00
C ARG A 121 8.59 -7.43 20.18
N MET A 122 8.41 -6.62 19.15
CA MET A 122 7.58 -5.41 19.19
C MET A 122 6.08 -5.73 19.25
N SER A 123 5.65 -6.78 18.54
CA SER A 123 4.23 -7.15 18.43
C SER A 123 3.78 -8.14 19.51
N GLY A 124 4.70 -8.88 20.13
CA GLY A 124 4.36 -10.00 21.00
C GLY A 124 3.80 -11.22 20.25
N LEU A 125 3.89 -11.24 18.91
CA LEU A 125 3.38 -12.31 18.06
C LEU A 125 4.51 -13.24 17.60
N THR A 126 4.14 -14.48 17.28
CA THR A 126 4.99 -15.41 16.52
C THR A 126 4.43 -15.54 15.12
N PHE A 127 5.22 -15.22 14.10
CA PHE A 127 4.76 -15.28 12.71
C PHE A 127 5.21 -16.55 12.01
N PHE A 128 4.37 -17.07 11.11
CA PHE A 128 4.65 -18.29 10.35
C PHE A 128 5.23 -19.45 11.20
N PRO A 129 4.59 -19.85 12.31
CA PRO A 129 5.14 -20.85 13.23
C PRO A 129 5.33 -22.23 12.59
N LYS A 130 4.71 -22.48 11.43
CA LYS A 130 4.87 -23.72 10.65
C LYS A 130 6.10 -23.72 9.74
N VAL A 131 6.80 -22.60 9.60
CA VAL A 131 8.04 -22.51 8.81
C VAL A 131 9.20 -22.89 9.72
N ASP A 132 9.85 -24.02 9.43
CA ASP A 132 11.06 -24.43 10.14
C ASP A 132 12.25 -23.56 9.72
N ARG A 133 12.45 -22.48 10.46
CA ARG A 133 13.52 -21.48 10.23
C ARG A 133 14.93 -22.05 10.41
N THR A 134 15.08 -23.25 10.99
CA THR A 134 16.39 -23.90 11.18
C THR A 134 16.81 -24.70 9.95
N ARG A 135 15.83 -25.27 9.25
CA ARG A 135 16.05 -26.06 8.01
C ARG A 135 15.98 -25.19 6.77
N VAL A 136 15.05 -24.24 6.76
CA VAL A 136 14.77 -23.38 5.62
C VAL A 136 15.25 -21.96 5.93
N PRO A 137 16.43 -21.56 5.45
CA PRO A 137 16.94 -20.22 5.71
C PRO A 137 16.07 -19.19 5.01
N LEU A 138 15.50 -18.27 5.80
CA LEU A 138 14.74 -17.14 5.27
C LEU A 138 15.70 -16.10 4.71
N GLN A 139 15.64 -15.87 3.40
CA GLN A 139 16.45 -14.85 2.74
C GLN A 139 15.80 -13.48 2.88
N ASN A 140 16.60 -12.43 2.96
CA ASN A 140 16.07 -11.06 3.00
C ASN A 140 15.41 -10.71 1.66
N LEU A 141 14.12 -10.35 1.69
CA LEU A 141 13.34 -9.96 0.53
C LEU A 141 13.99 -8.81 -0.24
N CYS A 142 14.54 -7.82 0.45
CA CYS A 142 15.16 -6.65 -0.19
C CYS A 142 16.54 -6.93 -0.79
N ASN A 143 17.12 -8.11 -0.53
CA ASN A 143 18.30 -8.59 -1.24
C ASN A 143 17.92 -9.37 -2.51
N LEU A 144 16.75 -10.02 -2.50
CA LEU A 144 16.26 -10.84 -3.62
C LEU A 144 15.36 -10.06 -4.60
N ASP A 145 14.74 -8.98 -4.12
CA ASP A 145 13.88 -8.08 -4.85
C ASP A 145 14.25 -6.63 -4.52
N SER A 146 13.84 -5.70 -5.36
CA SER A 146 14.20 -4.28 -5.26
C SER A 146 13.76 -3.58 -3.97
N CYS A 147 12.70 -4.05 -3.30
CA CYS A 147 11.99 -3.29 -2.26
C CYS A 147 11.71 -1.83 -2.67
N LYS A 148 11.56 -1.56 -3.97
CA LYS A 148 11.40 -0.21 -4.51
C LYS A 148 9.93 0.11 -4.64
N LEU A 149 9.46 1.08 -3.85
CA LEU A 149 8.14 1.65 -4.01
C LEU A 149 8.09 2.54 -5.26
N LEU A 150 6.88 2.72 -5.81
CA LEU A 150 6.67 3.66 -6.91
C LEU A 150 7.19 5.05 -6.54
N SER A 151 7.89 5.67 -7.48
CA SER A 151 8.30 7.08 -7.40
C SER A 151 7.08 8.01 -7.43
N SER A 152 7.29 9.29 -7.12
CA SER A 152 6.23 10.31 -7.21
C SER A 152 5.61 10.34 -8.61
N LYS A 153 6.43 10.27 -9.66
CA LYS A 153 5.95 10.27 -11.05
C LYS A 153 5.07 9.06 -11.36
N GLU A 154 5.55 7.86 -11.05
CA GLU A 154 4.82 6.61 -11.30
C GLU A 154 3.52 6.52 -10.48
N PHE A 155 3.57 6.97 -9.23
CA PHE A 155 2.41 6.97 -8.35
C PHE A 155 1.34 7.97 -8.81
N ASN A 156 1.71 9.19 -9.17
CA ASN A 156 0.76 10.18 -9.71
C ASN A 156 0.14 9.71 -11.03
N LEU A 157 0.93 9.10 -11.92
CA LEU A 157 0.42 8.50 -13.15
C LEU A 157 -0.60 7.39 -12.87
N TYR A 158 -0.32 6.53 -11.89
CA TYR A 158 -1.27 5.49 -11.45
C TYR A 158 -2.57 6.09 -10.89
N ILE A 159 -2.48 7.11 -10.04
CA ILE A 159 -3.66 7.78 -9.47
C ILE A 159 -4.48 8.46 -10.57
N ALA A 160 -3.85 9.17 -11.51
CA ALA A 160 -4.53 9.77 -12.65
C ALA A 160 -5.26 8.71 -13.49
N THR A 161 -4.60 7.59 -13.75
CA THR A 161 -5.18 6.45 -14.46
C THR A 161 -6.44 5.91 -13.78
N ARG A 162 -6.41 5.77 -12.45
CA ARG A 162 -7.62 5.37 -11.69
C ARG A 162 -8.72 6.40 -11.77
N LYS A 163 -8.40 7.69 -11.58
CA LYS A 163 -9.36 8.79 -11.66
C LYS A 163 -10.05 8.85 -13.03
N VAL A 164 -9.29 8.66 -14.11
CA VAL A 164 -9.81 8.56 -15.49
C VAL A 164 -10.73 7.36 -15.64
N GLY A 165 -10.29 6.17 -15.18
CA GLY A 165 -11.08 4.94 -15.29
C GLY A 165 -12.40 4.98 -14.50
N SER A 166 -12.45 5.70 -13.38
CA SER A 166 -13.63 5.84 -12.53
C SER A 166 -14.34 7.19 -12.64
N ALA A 167 -14.01 8.00 -13.66
CA ALA A 167 -14.61 9.33 -13.80
C ALA A 167 -16.14 9.21 -13.96
N PRO A 168 -16.95 9.94 -13.17
CA PRO A 168 -18.41 9.87 -13.27
C PRO A 168 -18.97 10.75 -14.40
N ASN A 169 -18.22 11.76 -14.85
CA ASN A 169 -18.63 12.71 -15.88
C ASN A 169 -17.42 13.28 -16.64
N PRO A 170 -17.64 13.93 -17.81
CA PRO A 170 -16.56 14.50 -18.63
C PRO A 170 -15.69 15.51 -17.88
N HIS A 171 -16.28 16.36 -17.03
CA HIS A 171 -15.52 17.35 -16.28
C HIS A 171 -14.49 16.72 -15.33
N LYS A 172 -14.87 15.66 -14.59
CA LYS A 172 -13.94 14.91 -13.73
C LYS A 172 -12.90 14.13 -14.53
N LEU A 173 -13.25 13.65 -15.72
CA LEU A 173 -12.33 12.98 -16.65
C LEU A 173 -11.21 13.95 -17.08
N ASP A 174 -11.58 15.14 -17.54
CA ASP A 174 -10.63 16.17 -18.00
C ASP A 174 -9.81 16.74 -16.84
N LYS A 175 -10.43 16.94 -15.67
CA LYS A 175 -9.73 17.38 -14.46
C LYS A 175 -8.57 16.44 -14.09
N ALA A 176 -8.78 15.13 -14.18
CA ALA A 176 -7.73 14.14 -13.87
C ALA A 176 -6.51 14.28 -14.79
N MET A 177 -6.72 14.60 -16.08
CA MET A 177 -5.64 14.84 -17.03
C MET A 177 -4.96 16.20 -16.79
N SER A 178 -5.72 17.24 -16.41
CA SER A 178 -5.15 18.55 -16.07
C SER A 178 -4.25 18.48 -14.84
N GLU A 179 -4.70 17.84 -13.76
CA GLU A 179 -3.92 17.66 -12.54
C GLU A 179 -2.59 16.94 -12.82
N LEU A 180 -2.58 15.94 -13.71
CA LEU A 180 -1.36 15.24 -14.11
C LEU A 180 -0.40 16.14 -14.91
N LYS A 181 -0.94 16.98 -15.80
CA LYS A 181 -0.18 17.95 -16.58
C LYS A 181 0.42 19.05 -15.69
N GLU A 182 -0.35 19.56 -14.73
CA GLU A 182 0.11 20.53 -13.73
C GLU A 182 1.24 19.99 -12.86
N ALA A 183 1.22 18.68 -12.57
CA ALA A 183 2.32 17.99 -11.90
C ALA A 183 3.56 17.78 -12.80
N GLY A 184 3.52 18.22 -14.06
CA GLY A 184 4.63 18.08 -15.02
C GLY A 184 4.85 16.64 -15.50
N ILE A 185 3.82 15.78 -15.44
CA ILE A 185 3.93 14.36 -15.76
C ILE A 185 3.25 14.09 -17.10
N ALA A 186 4.02 13.57 -18.06
CA ALA A 186 3.46 13.11 -19.34
C ALA A 186 2.67 11.80 -19.16
N PRO A 187 1.46 11.69 -19.73
CA PRO A 187 0.68 10.45 -19.71
C PRO A 187 1.34 9.37 -20.58
N ASP A 188 1.23 8.11 -20.17
CA ASP A 188 1.67 6.98 -20.97
C ASP A 188 0.60 6.56 -22.00
N SER A 189 0.96 5.62 -22.89
CA SER A 189 0.05 5.13 -23.94
C SER A 189 -1.20 4.47 -23.35
N TYR A 190 -1.08 3.81 -22.20
CA TYR A 190 -2.20 3.18 -21.52
C TYR A 190 -3.23 4.22 -21.07
N LEU A 191 -2.77 5.28 -20.37
CA LEU A 191 -3.62 6.36 -19.89
C LEU A 191 -4.29 7.10 -21.06
N LEU A 192 -3.55 7.39 -22.13
CA LEU A 192 -4.10 8.06 -23.32
C LEU A 192 -5.22 7.24 -23.96
N ASN A 193 -5.01 5.93 -24.11
CA ASN A 193 -6.03 5.02 -24.66
C ASN A 193 -7.26 4.93 -23.75
N LEU A 194 -7.05 4.85 -22.43
CA LEU A 194 -8.14 4.80 -21.45
C LEU A 194 -8.97 6.09 -21.47
N TYR A 195 -8.32 7.25 -21.51
CA TYR A 195 -8.97 8.55 -21.61
C TYR A 195 -9.79 8.68 -22.90
N ALA A 196 -9.22 8.31 -24.05
CA ALA A 196 -9.93 8.35 -25.33
C ALA A 196 -11.16 7.43 -25.34
N LYS A 197 -11.05 6.23 -24.74
CA LYS A 197 -12.18 5.31 -24.58
C LYS A 197 -13.28 5.91 -23.70
N LYS A 198 -12.92 6.51 -22.57
CA LYS A 198 -13.87 7.13 -21.64
C LYS A 198 -14.57 8.34 -22.22
N LYS A 199 -13.87 9.14 -23.02
CA LYS A 199 -14.45 10.29 -23.73
C LYS A 199 -15.55 9.86 -24.71
N LYS A 200 -15.27 8.84 -25.54
CA LYS A 200 -16.27 8.25 -26.45
C LYS A 200 -17.48 7.67 -25.70
N GLU A 201 -17.26 7.07 -24.53
CA GLU A 201 -18.34 6.54 -23.68
C GLU A 201 -19.30 7.66 -23.26
N PHE A 202 -18.79 8.82 -22.84
CA PHE A 202 -19.63 9.96 -22.48
C PHE A 202 -20.37 10.57 -23.67
N GLU A 203 -19.68 10.79 -24.79
CA GLU A 203 -20.30 11.30 -26.03
C GLU A 203 -21.46 10.39 -26.48
N SER A 204 -21.28 9.07 -26.40
CA SER A 204 -22.33 8.11 -26.76
C SER A 204 -23.53 8.10 -25.80
N ARG A 205 -23.33 8.49 -24.54
CA ARG A 205 -24.42 8.61 -23.54
C ARG A 205 -25.25 9.86 -23.78
N GLU A 206 -24.61 10.99 -24.06
CA GLU A 206 -25.30 12.24 -24.36
C GLU A 206 -26.19 12.11 -25.61
N VAL A 207 -25.71 11.43 -26.67
CA VAL A 207 -26.51 11.16 -27.88
C VAL A 207 -27.73 10.27 -27.58
N LYS A 208 -27.59 9.27 -26.71
CA LYS A 208 -28.70 8.39 -26.29
C LYS A 208 -29.73 9.11 -25.42
N ASP A 209 -29.29 10.02 -24.56
CA ASP A 209 -30.21 10.78 -23.71
C ASP A 209 -30.98 11.83 -24.54
N ASN A 210 -30.31 12.49 -25.50
CA ASN A 210 -30.95 13.43 -26.43
C ASN A 210 -31.94 12.75 -27.40
N SER A 211 -31.77 11.46 -27.71
CA SER A 211 -32.69 10.73 -28.60
C SER A 211 -33.91 10.12 -27.89
N ARG A 212 -33.90 10.04 -26.55
CA ARG A 212 -35.03 9.57 -25.72
C ARG A 212 -35.93 10.70 -25.21
N GLY A 213 -35.47 11.94 -25.33
CA GLY A 213 -36.21 13.14 -24.93
C GLY A 213 -37.10 13.74 -26.02
N ASN A 214 -37.15 13.13 -27.21
CA ASN A 214 -38.04 13.49 -28.33
C ASN A 214 -39.12 12.44 -28.54
#